data_AF-A0A9P1BG81-F1
#
_entry.id   AF-A0A9P1BG81-F1
#
_cell.length_a   1.000
_cell.length_b   1.000
_cell.length_c   1.000
_cell.angle_alpha   90.00
_cell.angle_beta   90.00
_cell.angle_gamma   90.00
#
_symmetry.space_group_name_H-M   'P 1'
#
loop_
_entity.id
_entity.type
_entity.pdbx_description
1 polymer ?
#
loop_
_entity_poly.entity_id
_entity_poly.type
_entity_poly.pdbx_seq_one_letter_code
_entity_poly.pdbx_strand_id
1 'polypeptide(L)'
;MPDERIYMDNHATTRVDPRVVDAMLPYFTELYGNPGSVSHSFGSEAMEAVDRARASLAAAVGASPREIIFTSGATESNNLAIRGVTERQRRRGDHLISVVTEHKAVLDPLERLGRRGFEVSLLEVAGAGSPQMGILDPQQVSDAIRDDTVLVSVMLANNEVGAIHPLAEVGRICKEQGVLLHCDATQAVGKMNVNVEALQVDLMSFSSHKLYGPKGVGALYVRRRQPHVRLQSQIDGGGQEGGLRSGTLNVPGIVGFARAVELCLDELPSERARLAALRQRLYDGLRNRVEKLTLNGPVLDPLDFRLPGNLNLSFADVDGEALMMKMRQLAVSSGSACTSANPEPSHVLRALGIDEDLVRASLRFGLGRFNTEEDVDVAIETVATAVERLRRLGQSSQKLELASKMAVTLSEKAASEVKRIIEEQKLDDGTVLRVGVAGGGCSGFQYSLGFDKEYDEKTDAKYDWHGVTMVVDKKSALYLDGTVVDFYDGLEKRGFTFENPNATKSCGCGSSFSA
;
A
#
# COMPACT_ATOMS: atom_id res chain seq x y z
N MET A 1 15.76 26.31 -10.68
CA MET A 1 16.30 25.71 -9.43
C MET A 1 16.14 24.20 -9.58
N PRO A 2 17.02 23.35 -9.04
CA PRO A 2 16.68 21.94 -9.00
C PRO A 2 15.36 21.85 -8.22
N ASP A 3 14.29 21.36 -8.86
CA ASP A 3 12.96 21.20 -8.25
C ASP A 3 13.13 20.63 -6.84
N GLU A 4 12.75 21.39 -5.82
CA GLU A 4 13.01 21.06 -4.43
C GLU A 4 12.18 19.82 -4.09
N ARG A 5 12.84 18.66 -4.06
CA ARG A 5 12.17 17.36 -3.84
C ARG A 5 11.73 17.28 -2.39
N ILE A 6 10.44 17.15 -2.16
CA ILE A 6 9.86 17.03 -0.82
C ILE A 6 9.79 15.54 -0.46
N TYR A 7 10.39 15.17 0.69
CA TYR A 7 10.40 13.80 1.16
C TYR A 7 9.41 13.59 2.31
N MET A 8 8.28 12.94 2.02
CA MET A 8 7.24 12.55 2.98
C MET A 8 7.04 11.03 2.97
N ASP A 9 8.13 10.26 2.88
CA ASP A 9 8.10 8.79 2.93
C ASP A 9 8.97 8.23 4.07
N ASN A 10 9.03 8.94 5.20
CA ASN A 10 9.91 8.59 6.33
C ASN A 10 9.55 7.23 6.99
N HIS A 11 8.37 6.67 6.74
CA HIS A 11 8.01 5.33 7.20
C HIS A 11 8.71 4.22 6.40
N ALA A 12 9.11 4.49 5.15
CA ALA A 12 9.94 3.59 4.35
C ALA A 12 11.40 3.66 4.80
N THR A 13 11.97 4.86 4.87
CA THR A 13 13.28 5.10 5.49
C THR A 13 13.45 6.57 5.83
N THR A 14 14.27 6.88 6.82
CA THR A 14 14.71 8.26 7.08
C THR A 14 16.06 8.52 6.41
N ARG A 15 16.35 9.79 6.11
CA ARG A 15 17.73 10.23 5.87
C ARG A 15 18.53 10.16 7.17
N VAL A 16 19.85 9.93 7.09
CA VAL A 16 20.71 9.92 8.28
C VAL A 16 20.87 11.35 8.80
N ASP A 17 20.74 11.55 10.11
CA ASP A 17 21.00 12.86 10.73
C ASP A 17 22.50 13.20 10.58
N PRO A 18 22.88 14.43 10.19
CA PRO A 18 24.29 14.80 10.08
C PRO A 18 25.10 14.52 11.35
N ARG A 19 24.50 14.75 12.54
CA ARG A 19 25.14 14.48 13.83
C ARG A 19 25.40 12.98 14.06
N VAL A 20 24.61 12.12 13.41
CA VAL A 20 24.83 10.67 13.42
C VAL A 20 25.97 10.31 12.46
N VAL A 21 26.00 10.90 11.27
CA VAL A 21 27.11 10.69 10.32
C VAL A 21 28.44 11.06 10.96
N ASP A 22 28.52 12.22 11.60
CA ASP A 22 29.73 12.69 12.28
C ASP A 22 30.22 11.71 13.35
N ALA A 23 29.30 11.11 14.11
CA ALA A 23 29.62 10.10 15.12
C ALA A 23 30.15 8.78 14.51
N MET A 24 29.78 8.46 13.26
CA MET A 24 30.20 7.24 12.57
C MET A 24 31.57 7.37 11.92
N LEU A 25 31.91 8.55 11.38
CA LEU A 25 33.08 8.77 10.53
C LEU A 25 34.41 8.25 11.14
N PRO A 26 34.71 8.48 12.44
CA PRO A 26 35.97 8.00 13.02
C PRO A 26 36.16 6.48 12.90
N TYR A 27 35.08 5.70 12.95
CA TYR A 27 35.12 4.23 12.92
C TYR A 27 35.29 3.64 11.51
N PHE A 28 35.27 4.48 10.47
CA PHE A 28 35.65 4.07 9.12
C PHE A 28 37.15 4.21 8.85
N THR A 29 37.83 5.14 9.52
CA THR A 29 39.18 5.56 9.15
C THR A 29 40.21 5.44 10.28
N GLU A 30 39.88 5.91 11.49
CA GLU A 30 40.83 6.02 12.61
C GLU A 30 40.63 4.90 13.63
N LEU A 31 39.37 4.59 13.97
CA LEU A 31 38.95 3.61 14.99
C LEU A 31 38.34 2.35 14.34
N TYR A 32 39.03 1.79 13.34
CA TYR A 32 38.53 0.73 12.45
C TYR A 32 38.70 -0.71 12.97
N GLY A 33 39.10 -0.88 14.24
CA GLY A 33 39.43 -2.19 14.79
C GLY A 33 38.26 -3.18 14.78
N ASN A 34 38.59 -4.48 14.78
CA ASN A 34 37.59 -5.54 14.94
C ASN A 34 37.34 -5.77 16.45
N PRO A 35 36.10 -5.65 16.95
CA PRO A 35 35.81 -5.85 18.37
C PRO A 35 36.08 -7.29 18.85
N GLY A 36 36.18 -8.27 17.94
CA GLY A 36 36.60 -9.63 18.28
C GLY A 36 38.11 -9.77 18.57
N SER A 37 38.92 -8.76 18.26
CA SER A 37 40.37 -8.80 18.48
C SER A 37 40.74 -8.41 19.91
N VAL A 38 40.88 -9.40 20.79
CA VAL A 38 41.13 -9.16 22.24
C VAL A 38 42.59 -8.84 22.61
N SER A 39 43.53 -8.90 21.66
CA SER A 39 44.97 -8.84 21.94
C SER A 39 45.63 -7.48 21.72
N HIS A 40 44.91 -6.48 21.21
CA HIS A 40 45.48 -5.17 20.86
C HIS A 40 44.47 -4.02 21.04
N SER A 41 44.98 -2.80 21.21
CA SER A 41 44.17 -1.61 21.53
C SER A 41 43.07 -1.33 20.51
N PHE A 42 43.32 -1.49 19.20
CA PHE A 42 42.28 -1.27 18.18
C PHE A 42 41.01 -2.11 18.40
N GLY A 43 41.14 -3.34 18.88
CA GLY A 43 39.98 -4.20 19.14
C GLY A 43 39.29 -3.83 20.45
N SER A 44 40.06 -3.48 21.48
CA SER A 44 39.53 -2.95 22.74
C SER A 44 38.73 -1.65 22.52
N GLU A 45 39.26 -0.69 21.76
CA GLU A 45 38.58 0.59 21.44
C GLU A 45 37.29 0.36 20.66
N ALA A 46 37.31 -0.55 19.69
CA ALA A 46 36.12 -0.94 18.93
C ALA A 46 35.07 -1.62 19.82
N MET A 47 35.48 -2.51 20.73
CA MET A 47 34.58 -3.16 21.68
C MET A 47 33.96 -2.16 22.65
N GLU A 48 34.75 -1.23 23.19
CA GLU A 48 34.23 -0.17 24.06
C GLU A 48 33.17 0.69 23.37
N ALA A 49 33.35 0.99 22.08
CA ALA A 49 32.35 1.72 21.30
C ALA A 49 31.05 0.92 21.12
N VAL A 50 31.17 -0.38 20.83
CA VAL A 50 30.03 -1.30 20.77
C VAL A 50 29.30 -1.39 22.11
N ASP A 51 30.02 -1.51 23.21
CA ASP A 51 29.44 -1.63 24.55
C ASP A 51 28.73 -0.35 25.00
N ARG A 52 29.32 0.84 24.71
CA ARG A 52 28.64 2.12 24.94
C ARG A 52 27.36 2.23 24.12
N ALA A 53 27.41 1.90 22.83
CA ALA A 53 26.24 1.91 21.96
C ALA A 53 25.15 0.94 22.45
N ARG A 54 25.55 -0.27 22.87
CA ARG A 54 24.65 -1.29 23.43
C ARG A 54 23.98 -0.79 24.71
N ALA A 55 24.72 -0.12 25.59
CA ALA A 55 24.18 0.46 26.81
C ALA A 55 23.17 1.58 26.54
N SER A 56 23.46 2.45 25.58
CA SER A 56 22.55 3.51 25.13
C SER A 56 21.24 2.94 24.59
N LEU A 57 21.31 1.95 23.68
CA LEU A 57 20.13 1.30 23.13
C LEU A 57 19.33 0.51 24.17
N ALA A 58 20.00 -0.13 25.14
CA ALA A 58 19.33 -0.80 26.24
C ALA A 58 18.55 0.19 27.11
N ALA A 59 19.18 1.31 27.51
CA ALA A 59 18.54 2.36 28.29
C ALA A 59 17.32 2.95 27.55
N ALA A 60 17.42 3.14 26.24
CA ALA A 60 16.35 3.67 25.40
C ALA A 60 15.03 2.88 25.44
N VAL A 61 15.10 1.58 25.74
CA VAL A 61 13.93 0.70 25.85
C VAL A 61 13.75 0.14 27.26
N GLY A 62 14.49 0.62 28.26
CA GLY A 62 14.42 0.14 29.63
C GLY A 62 14.96 -1.28 29.85
N ALA A 63 15.83 -1.77 28.98
CA ALA A 63 16.47 -3.08 29.07
C ALA A 63 17.86 -3.00 29.72
N SER A 64 18.49 -4.16 29.96
CA SER A 64 19.92 -4.22 30.29
C SER A 64 20.78 -4.43 29.03
N PRO A 65 22.06 -3.99 29.01
CA PRO A 65 22.92 -4.14 27.82
C PRO A 65 23.06 -5.58 27.36
N ARG A 66 23.09 -6.54 28.29
CA ARG A 66 23.22 -7.97 28.00
C ARG A 66 22.01 -8.58 27.28
N GLU A 67 20.91 -7.85 27.20
CA GLU A 67 19.66 -8.27 26.55
C GLU A 67 19.55 -7.71 25.12
N ILE A 68 20.46 -6.84 24.70
CA ILE A 68 20.48 -6.29 23.34
C ILE A 68 21.39 -7.14 22.45
N ILE A 69 20.85 -7.62 21.33
CA ILE A 69 21.54 -8.36 20.28
C ILE A 69 21.55 -7.51 19.01
N PHE A 70 22.72 -7.23 18.43
CA PHE A 70 22.84 -6.52 17.17
C PHE A 70 22.52 -7.42 15.97
N THR A 71 21.76 -6.88 15.04
CA THR A 71 21.35 -7.52 13.78
C THR A 71 21.59 -6.55 12.61
N SER A 72 21.33 -6.96 11.38
CA SER A 72 21.40 -6.09 10.20
C SER A 72 20.17 -5.17 10.06
N GLY A 73 19.16 -5.31 10.91
CA GLY A 73 17.90 -4.57 10.81
C GLY A 73 16.72 -5.36 11.38
N ALA A 74 15.57 -4.70 11.47
CA ALA A 74 14.36 -5.32 12.03
C ALA A 74 13.90 -6.58 11.29
N THR A 75 14.12 -6.71 9.98
CA THR A 75 13.79 -7.94 9.25
C THR A 75 14.57 -9.14 9.79
N GLU A 76 15.87 -8.98 10.07
CA GLU A 76 16.69 -10.02 10.69
C GLU A 76 16.24 -10.26 12.14
N SER A 77 15.97 -9.19 12.91
CA SER A 77 15.48 -9.29 14.29
C SER A 77 14.16 -10.06 14.41
N ASN A 78 13.16 -9.74 13.58
CA ASN A 78 11.86 -10.42 13.56
C ASN A 78 12.03 -11.90 13.21
N ASN A 79 12.88 -12.21 12.22
CA ASN A 79 13.19 -13.60 11.86
C ASN A 79 13.87 -14.35 13.00
N LEU A 80 14.87 -13.74 13.66
CA LEU A 80 15.56 -14.34 14.80
C LEU A 80 14.62 -14.53 16.00
N ALA A 81 13.72 -13.60 16.28
CA ALA A 81 12.74 -13.72 17.34
C ALA A 81 11.76 -14.88 17.06
N ILE A 82 11.09 -14.85 15.91
CA ILE A 82 10.05 -15.83 15.57
C ILE A 82 10.66 -17.21 15.35
N ARG A 83 11.65 -17.33 14.45
CA ARG A 83 12.27 -18.62 14.14
C ARG A 83 13.14 -19.13 15.28
N GLY A 84 13.80 -18.24 16.02
CA GLY A 84 14.62 -18.62 17.16
C GLY A 84 13.81 -19.22 18.32
N VAL A 85 12.60 -18.73 18.59
CA VAL A 85 11.68 -19.36 19.55
C VAL A 85 11.17 -20.70 19.02
N THR A 86 10.76 -20.72 17.75
CA THR A 86 9.99 -21.83 17.18
C THR A 86 10.80 -23.00 16.66
N GLU A 87 12.07 -22.81 16.28
CA GLU A 87 12.90 -23.89 15.75
C GLU A 87 13.69 -24.63 16.84
N ARG A 88 13.66 -24.10 18.07
CA ARG A 88 14.41 -24.64 19.21
C ARG A 88 14.07 -26.11 19.49
N GLN A 89 15.12 -26.91 19.70
CA GLN A 89 14.99 -28.30 20.16
C GLN A 89 14.25 -28.37 21.51
N ARG A 90 13.26 -29.28 21.59
CA ARG A 90 12.42 -29.53 22.79
C ARG A 90 11.44 -28.42 23.16
N ARG A 91 11.03 -27.57 22.22
CA ARG A 91 9.83 -26.72 22.43
C ARG A 91 8.59 -27.58 22.67
N ARG A 92 7.61 -27.04 23.38
CA ARG A 92 6.28 -27.62 23.53
C ARG A 92 5.29 -26.70 22.83
N GLY A 93 4.36 -27.27 22.08
CA GLY A 93 3.38 -26.51 21.29
C GLY A 93 3.88 -26.09 19.91
N ASP A 94 2.93 -25.83 19.03
CA ASP A 94 3.10 -25.49 17.62
C ASP A 94 2.14 -24.39 17.15
N HIS A 95 1.47 -23.72 18.08
CA HIS A 95 0.55 -22.62 17.79
C HIS A 95 1.19 -21.24 17.95
N LEU A 96 0.95 -20.36 16.98
CA LEU A 96 1.45 -18.99 16.90
C LEU A 96 0.28 -18.03 16.71
N ILE A 97 0.32 -16.90 17.41
CA ILE A 97 -0.69 -15.85 17.27
C ILE A 97 -0.01 -14.58 16.77
N SER A 98 -0.63 -13.92 15.80
CA SER A 98 -0.19 -12.62 15.32
C SER A 98 -1.35 -11.81 14.77
N VAL A 99 -1.10 -10.68 14.10
CA VAL A 99 -2.13 -9.77 13.60
C VAL A 99 -2.07 -9.71 12.08
N VAL A 100 -3.22 -9.64 11.40
CA VAL A 100 -3.30 -9.55 9.93
C VAL A 100 -2.57 -8.33 9.35
N THR A 101 -2.37 -7.27 10.14
CA THR A 101 -1.74 -6.00 9.73
C THR A 101 -0.24 -5.93 9.98
N GLU A 102 0.40 -7.01 10.42
CA GLU A 102 1.85 -7.06 10.63
C GLU A 102 2.65 -6.75 9.35
N HIS A 103 3.92 -6.39 9.55
CA HIS A 103 4.86 -6.26 8.44
C HIS A 103 5.19 -7.64 7.82
N LYS A 104 5.52 -7.68 6.53
CA LYS A 104 5.91 -8.92 5.82
C LYS A 104 7.09 -9.66 6.47
N ALA A 105 7.98 -8.93 7.15
CA ALA A 105 9.06 -9.52 7.94
C ALA A 105 8.59 -10.37 9.14
N VAL A 106 7.31 -10.28 9.53
CA VAL A 106 6.64 -11.14 10.51
C VAL A 106 5.71 -12.13 9.81
N LEU A 107 4.87 -11.66 8.88
CA LEU A 107 3.90 -12.52 8.18
C LEU A 107 4.57 -13.63 7.35
N ASP A 108 5.65 -13.34 6.60
CA ASP A 108 6.28 -14.35 5.73
C ASP A 108 6.97 -15.47 6.53
N PRO A 109 7.68 -15.20 7.65
CA PRO A 109 8.11 -16.27 8.55
C PRO A 109 6.97 -17.10 9.13
N LEU A 110 5.86 -16.47 9.53
CA LEU A 110 4.70 -17.19 10.06
C LEU A 110 4.08 -18.10 9.00
N GLU A 111 3.87 -17.60 7.78
CA GLU A 111 3.37 -18.40 6.66
C GLU A 111 4.28 -19.60 6.35
N ARG A 112 5.60 -19.38 6.36
CA ARG A 112 6.60 -20.44 6.16
C ARG A 112 6.55 -21.49 7.27
N LEU A 113 6.34 -21.08 8.52
CA LEU A 113 6.16 -21.99 9.65
C LEU A 113 4.85 -22.77 9.53
N GLY A 114 3.78 -22.13 9.05
CA GLY A 114 2.51 -22.79 8.72
C GLY A 114 2.69 -23.97 7.76
N ARG A 115 3.46 -23.76 6.68
CA ARG A 115 3.84 -24.83 5.73
C ARG A 115 4.69 -25.93 6.35
N ARG A 116 5.27 -25.72 7.53
CA ARG A 116 6.08 -26.68 8.29
C ARG A 116 5.30 -27.32 9.46
N GLY A 117 3.98 -27.19 9.45
CA GLY A 117 3.08 -27.84 10.41
C GLY A 117 2.78 -27.03 11.67
N PHE A 118 3.12 -25.73 11.70
CA PHE A 118 2.63 -24.85 12.76
C PHE A 118 1.21 -24.41 12.46
N GLU A 119 0.44 -24.18 13.51
CA GLU A 119 -0.82 -23.46 13.38
C GLU A 119 -0.59 -21.97 13.63
N VAL A 120 -1.16 -21.12 12.77
CA VAL A 120 -1.03 -19.67 12.86
C VAL A 120 -2.40 -19.04 12.91
N SER A 121 -2.76 -18.41 14.03
CA SER A 121 -3.93 -17.55 14.15
C SER A 121 -3.53 -16.10 13.87
N LEU A 122 -4.10 -15.52 12.81
CA LEU A 122 -3.98 -14.10 12.51
C LEU A 122 -5.25 -13.39 13.01
N LEU A 123 -5.08 -12.51 14.00
CA LEU A 123 -6.15 -11.75 14.63
C LEU A 123 -6.51 -10.54 13.78
N GLU A 124 -7.80 -10.22 13.78
CA GLU A 124 -8.35 -9.07 13.08
C GLU A 124 -8.17 -7.79 13.91
N VAL A 125 -8.28 -6.66 13.23
CA VAL A 125 -8.23 -5.33 13.85
C VAL A 125 -9.54 -4.60 13.67
N ALA A 126 -9.75 -3.51 14.40
CA ALA A 126 -10.92 -2.67 14.20
C ALA A 126 -11.00 -2.19 12.73
N GLY A 127 -12.12 -2.48 12.07
CA GLY A 127 -12.33 -2.15 10.67
C GLY A 127 -12.72 -0.68 10.41
N ALA A 128 -13.05 -0.39 9.16
CA ALA A 128 -13.51 0.91 8.70
C ALA A 128 -14.72 1.43 9.52
N GLY A 129 -14.72 2.74 9.77
CA GLY A 129 -15.76 3.40 10.57
C GLY A 129 -15.53 3.40 12.08
N SER A 130 -14.54 2.65 12.59
CA SER A 130 -14.13 2.72 14.00
C SER A 130 -13.17 3.90 14.26
N PRO A 131 -13.31 4.65 15.36
CA PRO A 131 -12.30 5.65 15.76
C PRO A 131 -10.94 5.01 16.07
N GLN A 132 -10.92 3.71 16.38
CA GLN A 132 -9.73 2.92 16.65
C GLN A 132 -9.34 2.02 15.46
N MET A 133 -9.79 2.36 14.23
CA MET A 133 -9.50 1.58 13.03
C MET A 133 -8.03 1.17 12.94
N GLY A 134 -7.76 -0.12 12.72
CA GLY A 134 -6.42 -0.70 12.65
C GLY A 134 -5.80 -1.08 13.99
N ILE A 135 -6.46 -0.81 15.12
CA ILE A 135 -6.01 -1.23 16.44
C ILE A 135 -6.58 -2.61 16.77
N LEU A 136 -5.75 -3.45 17.40
CA LEU A 136 -6.09 -4.78 17.89
C LEU A 136 -6.85 -4.65 19.21
N ASP A 137 -7.94 -5.40 19.36
CA ASP A 137 -8.57 -5.64 20.66
C ASP A 137 -7.75 -6.67 21.45
N PRO A 138 -7.18 -6.32 22.63
CA PRO A 138 -6.42 -7.25 23.46
C PRO A 138 -7.20 -8.53 23.80
N GLN A 139 -8.53 -8.47 23.89
CA GLN A 139 -9.34 -9.63 24.26
C GLN A 139 -9.21 -10.75 23.21
N GLN A 140 -9.06 -10.41 21.93
CA GLN A 140 -8.82 -11.40 20.87
C GLN A 140 -7.54 -12.22 21.12
N VAL A 141 -6.52 -11.64 21.77
CA VAL A 141 -5.31 -12.38 22.15
C VAL A 141 -5.63 -13.39 23.24
N SER A 142 -6.36 -12.98 24.27
CA SER A 142 -6.77 -13.87 25.36
C SER A 142 -7.61 -15.05 24.84
N ASP A 143 -8.54 -14.78 23.92
CA ASP A 143 -9.46 -15.78 23.38
C ASP A 143 -8.76 -16.75 22.42
N ALA A 144 -7.70 -16.31 21.76
CA ALA A 144 -6.92 -17.14 20.84
C ALA A 144 -5.81 -17.95 21.53
N ILE A 145 -5.42 -17.61 22.76
CA ILE A 145 -4.41 -18.38 23.49
C ILE A 145 -4.93 -19.78 23.84
N ARG A 146 -4.07 -20.78 23.63
CA ARG A 146 -4.30 -22.19 23.88
C ARG A 146 -3.11 -22.77 24.65
N ASP A 147 -3.27 -23.99 25.18
CA ASP A 147 -2.23 -24.71 25.92
C ASP A 147 -0.95 -24.98 25.09
N ASP A 148 -1.06 -24.99 23.76
CA ASP A 148 0.01 -25.21 22.79
C ASP A 148 0.55 -23.90 22.16
N THR A 149 0.07 -22.72 22.58
CA THR A 149 0.57 -21.43 22.09
C THR A 149 1.98 -21.16 22.57
N VAL A 150 2.92 -20.95 21.63
CA VAL A 150 4.34 -20.73 21.96
C VAL A 150 4.79 -19.28 21.87
N LEU A 151 4.13 -18.49 21.02
CA LEU A 151 4.50 -17.11 20.77
C LEU A 151 3.30 -16.30 20.28
N VAL A 152 3.11 -15.13 20.87
CA VAL A 152 2.28 -14.06 20.34
C VAL A 152 3.22 -13.01 19.75
N SER A 153 2.97 -12.55 18.53
CA SER A 153 3.75 -11.52 17.85
C SER A 153 2.85 -10.35 17.43
N VAL A 154 3.02 -9.19 18.06
CA VAL A 154 2.23 -7.98 17.77
C VAL A 154 3.15 -6.76 17.68
N MET A 155 3.14 -6.08 16.55
CA MET A 155 3.88 -4.84 16.34
C MET A 155 3.34 -3.73 17.24
N LEU A 156 4.21 -2.86 17.74
CA LEU A 156 3.79 -1.77 18.62
C LEU A 156 3.05 -0.68 17.85
N ALA A 157 3.55 -0.36 16.66
CA ALA A 157 2.95 0.68 15.82
C ALA A 157 3.03 0.30 14.34
N ASN A 158 1.91 0.38 13.65
CA ASN A 158 1.78 -0.01 12.26
C ASN A 158 2.49 0.99 11.31
N ASN A 159 3.27 0.47 10.37
CA ASN A 159 4.04 1.28 9.43
C ASN A 159 3.21 1.93 8.30
N GLU A 160 1.98 1.48 8.06
CA GLU A 160 1.13 2.00 7.00
C GLU A 160 0.15 3.05 7.50
N VAL A 161 -0.66 2.70 8.49
CA VAL A 161 -1.75 3.55 9.01
C VAL A 161 -1.44 4.18 10.37
N GLY A 162 -0.27 3.90 10.93
CA GLY A 162 0.23 4.53 12.15
C GLY A 162 -0.45 4.06 13.42
N ALA A 163 -1.37 3.09 13.36
CA ALA A 163 -2.10 2.56 14.49
C ALA A 163 -1.15 2.04 15.58
N ILE A 164 -1.37 2.45 16.83
CA ILE A 164 -0.61 2.02 18.00
C ILE A 164 -1.41 0.94 18.71
N HIS A 165 -0.82 -0.25 18.84
CA HIS A 165 -1.47 -1.37 19.51
C HIS A 165 -1.30 -1.28 21.04
N PRO A 166 -2.30 -1.72 21.82
CA PRO A 166 -2.27 -1.70 23.29
C PRO A 166 -1.37 -2.79 23.89
N LEU A 167 -0.06 -2.73 23.61
CA LEU A 167 0.90 -3.79 23.97
C LEU A 167 1.04 -4.02 25.48
N ALA A 168 0.77 -3.03 26.33
CA ALA A 168 0.80 -3.23 27.78
C ALA A 168 -0.28 -4.22 28.25
N GLU A 169 -1.47 -4.14 27.65
CA GLU A 169 -2.59 -5.05 27.93
C GLU A 169 -2.34 -6.43 27.34
N VAL A 170 -1.86 -6.48 26.08
CA VAL A 170 -1.44 -7.74 25.43
C VAL A 170 -0.32 -8.43 26.23
N GLY A 171 0.67 -7.68 26.71
CA GLY A 171 1.76 -8.19 27.54
C GLY A 171 1.29 -8.75 28.86
N ARG A 172 0.34 -8.08 29.53
CA ARG A 172 -0.29 -8.61 30.75
C ARG A 172 -1.00 -9.95 30.48
N ILE A 173 -1.79 -10.03 29.41
CA ILE A 173 -2.50 -11.26 29.01
C ILE A 173 -1.50 -12.39 28.73
N CYS A 174 -0.47 -12.14 27.93
CA CYS A 174 0.55 -13.14 27.61
C CYS A 174 1.27 -13.64 28.87
N LYS A 175 1.63 -12.72 29.79
CA LYS A 175 2.31 -13.06 31.04
C LYS A 175 1.43 -13.88 31.99
N GLU A 176 0.15 -13.51 32.12
CA GLU A 176 -0.84 -14.26 32.92
C GLU A 176 -1.01 -15.69 32.40
N GLN A 177 -0.94 -15.89 31.09
CA GLN A 177 -1.07 -17.19 30.43
C GLN A 177 0.26 -17.92 30.20
N GLY A 178 1.40 -17.34 30.59
CA GLY A 178 2.72 -17.94 30.42
C GLY A 178 3.19 -18.08 28.97
N VAL A 179 2.68 -17.26 28.04
CA VAL A 179 3.03 -17.24 26.62
C VAL A 179 4.04 -16.12 26.34
N LEU A 180 5.01 -16.39 25.46
CA LEU A 180 6.00 -15.37 25.08
C LEU A 180 5.37 -14.29 24.19
N LEU A 181 5.77 -13.03 24.40
CA LEU A 181 5.39 -11.90 23.55
C LEU A 181 6.59 -11.34 22.79
N HIS A 182 6.51 -11.40 21.46
CA HIS A 182 7.37 -10.63 20.54
C HIS A 182 6.68 -9.35 20.09
N CYS A 183 7.44 -8.26 20.05
CA CYS A 183 6.98 -6.97 19.59
C CYS A 183 7.89 -6.38 18.50
N ASP A 184 7.37 -6.13 17.31
CA ASP A 184 8.04 -5.27 16.33
C ASP A 184 7.81 -3.80 16.69
N ALA A 185 8.83 -3.16 17.27
CA ALA A 185 8.79 -1.77 17.71
C ALA A 185 9.53 -0.82 16.73
N THR A 186 9.77 -1.27 15.49
CA THR A 186 10.57 -0.55 14.48
C THR A 186 10.06 0.86 14.18
N GLN A 187 8.75 1.07 14.21
CA GLN A 187 8.16 2.40 14.01
C GLN A 187 7.96 3.19 15.31
N ALA A 188 8.07 2.55 16.47
CA ALA A 188 7.70 3.13 17.76
C ALA A 188 8.89 3.65 18.57
N VAL A 189 9.99 2.88 18.67
CA VAL A 189 11.20 3.30 19.39
C VAL A 189 11.63 4.68 18.88
N GLY A 190 11.99 5.60 19.78
CA GLY A 190 12.40 6.97 19.43
C GLY A 190 11.29 7.89 18.90
N LYS A 191 10.06 7.42 18.70
CA LYS A 191 8.89 8.24 18.31
C LYS A 191 7.82 8.32 19.40
N MET A 192 7.92 7.44 20.38
CA MET A 192 7.13 7.41 21.60
C MET A 192 7.96 6.79 22.72
N ASN A 193 7.48 6.91 23.97
CA ASN A 193 8.09 6.21 25.09
C ASN A 193 7.88 4.71 24.93
N VAL A 194 8.98 3.95 24.95
CA VAL A 194 8.97 2.49 24.87
C VAL A 194 9.76 1.95 26.05
N ASN A 195 9.17 1.03 26.79
CA ASN A 195 9.83 0.36 27.91
C ASN A 195 9.43 -1.12 27.95
N VAL A 196 10.40 -2.01 27.84
CA VAL A 196 10.16 -3.45 27.73
C VAL A 196 9.50 -4.07 28.97
N GLU A 197 9.72 -3.48 30.14
CA GLU A 197 9.08 -3.91 31.40
C GLU A 197 7.64 -3.40 31.48
N ALA A 198 7.40 -2.13 31.13
CA ALA A 198 6.06 -1.57 31.12
C ALA A 198 5.14 -2.28 30.10
N LEU A 199 5.70 -2.65 28.94
CA LEU A 199 4.99 -3.40 27.90
C LEU A 199 4.96 -4.91 28.16
N GLN A 200 5.74 -5.40 29.13
CA GLN A 200 5.86 -6.82 29.47
C GLN A 200 6.21 -7.72 28.27
N VAL A 201 7.03 -7.22 27.34
CA VAL A 201 7.46 -7.98 26.16
C VAL A 201 8.67 -8.86 26.50
N ASP A 202 8.81 -9.99 25.81
CA ASP A 202 9.92 -10.92 25.98
C ASP A 202 10.98 -10.75 24.88
N LEU A 203 10.54 -10.31 23.71
CA LEU A 203 11.35 -10.06 22.54
C LEU A 203 10.91 -8.73 21.92
N MET A 204 11.86 -7.87 21.51
CA MET A 204 11.52 -6.63 20.80
C MET A 204 12.50 -6.32 19.67
N SER A 205 11.96 -6.16 18.47
CA SER A 205 12.72 -5.85 17.26
C SER A 205 12.66 -4.36 16.94
N PHE A 206 13.79 -3.76 16.59
CA PHE A 206 13.85 -2.37 16.15
C PHE A 206 15.06 -2.10 15.23
N SER A 207 14.96 -1.03 14.42
CA SER A 207 15.88 -0.76 13.31
C SER A 207 16.35 0.69 13.30
N SER A 208 17.59 0.92 12.88
CA SER A 208 18.22 2.25 12.93
C SER A 208 17.69 3.23 11.87
N HIS A 209 17.46 2.77 10.64
CA HIS A 209 17.09 3.64 9.52
C HIS A 209 15.65 4.17 9.54
N LYS A 210 14.88 3.87 10.60
CA LYS A 210 13.58 4.49 10.88
C LYS A 210 13.70 5.64 11.90
N LEU A 211 14.92 5.93 12.34
CA LEU A 211 15.25 6.80 13.48
C LEU A 211 16.36 7.79 13.13
N TYR A 212 16.50 8.14 11.84
CA TYR A 212 17.57 8.99 11.33
C TYR A 212 18.98 8.41 11.50
N GLY A 213 19.08 7.10 11.71
CA GLY A 213 20.33 6.35 11.73
C GLY A 213 20.65 5.62 10.42
N PRO A 214 21.82 4.97 10.32
CA PRO A 214 22.24 4.25 9.12
C PRO A 214 21.36 3.03 8.80
N LYS A 215 21.30 2.67 7.52
CA LYS A 215 20.73 1.40 7.05
C LYS A 215 21.70 0.25 7.35
N GLY A 216 21.18 -0.98 7.41
CA GLY A 216 22.00 -2.18 7.58
C GLY A 216 22.44 -2.45 9.02
N VAL A 217 21.75 -1.88 10.01
CA VAL A 217 21.92 -2.19 11.43
C VAL A 217 20.58 -2.11 12.16
N GLY A 218 20.37 -3.06 13.06
CA GLY A 218 19.21 -3.15 13.94
C GLY A 218 19.56 -3.84 15.25
N ALA A 219 18.55 -4.03 16.08
CA ALA A 219 18.69 -4.71 17.35
C ALA A 219 17.47 -5.59 17.64
N LEU A 220 17.72 -6.62 18.45
CA LEU A 220 16.73 -7.47 19.06
C LEU A 220 16.97 -7.46 20.57
N TYR A 221 16.00 -7.00 21.33
CA TYR A 221 15.94 -7.26 22.77
C TYR A 221 15.51 -8.71 23.01
N VAL A 222 16.20 -9.40 23.90
CA VAL A 222 15.90 -10.77 24.34
C VAL A 222 15.91 -10.80 25.87
N ARG A 223 14.74 -10.95 26.48
CA ARG A 223 14.57 -11.00 27.93
C ARG A 223 15.41 -12.11 28.56
N ARG A 224 16.20 -11.77 29.58
CA ARG A 224 17.05 -12.76 30.28
C ARG A 224 16.52 -13.20 31.63
N ARG A 225 15.42 -12.64 32.12
CA ARG A 225 14.86 -12.96 33.45
C ARG A 225 13.33 -13.00 33.42
N GLN A 226 12.78 -14.07 34.00
CA GLN A 226 11.34 -14.26 34.31
C GLN A 226 10.37 -13.79 33.20
N PRO A 227 10.27 -14.53 32.07
CA PRO A 227 10.98 -15.76 31.74
C PRO A 227 12.38 -15.51 31.17
N HIS A 228 13.28 -16.48 31.30
CA HIS A 228 14.57 -16.45 30.59
C HIS A 228 14.36 -17.01 29.18
N VAL A 229 14.34 -16.13 28.18
CA VAL A 229 14.11 -16.50 26.78
C VAL A 229 15.38 -17.12 26.20
N ARG A 230 15.24 -18.23 25.49
CA ARG A 230 16.34 -18.85 24.74
C ARG A 230 15.92 -19.04 23.30
N LEU A 231 16.77 -18.57 22.39
CA LEU A 231 16.56 -18.62 20.95
C LEU A 231 17.57 -19.58 20.32
N GLN A 232 17.17 -20.19 19.21
CA GLN A 232 18.09 -20.82 18.27
C GLN A 232 18.63 -19.78 17.27
N SER A 233 19.95 -19.75 17.08
CA SER A 233 20.60 -18.88 16.10
C SER A 233 20.14 -19.18 14.68
N GLN A 234 20.07 -18.14 13.86
CA GLN A 234 19.68 -18.24 12.45
C GLN A 234 20.86 -18.05 11.48
N ILE A 235 22.00 -17.58 12.01
CA ILE A 235 23.24 -17.35 11.29
C ILE A 235 24.37 -18.04 12.05
N ASP A 236 24.95 -19.07 11.43
CA ASP A 236 26.05 -19.85 11.99
C ASP A 236 27.40 -19.13 11.78
N GLY A 237 28.35 -19.34 12.69
CA GLY A 237 29.67 -18.73 12.61
C GLY A 237 30.39 -18.66 13.97
N GLY A 238 31.22 -17.62 14.13
CA GLY A 238 32.18 -17.48 15.25
C GLY A 238 31.59 -17.20 16.63
N GLY A 239 30.27 -17.25 16.82
CA GLY A 239 29.64 -17.14 18.13
C GLY A 239 29.55 -15.72 18.70
N GLN A 240 29.66 -14.70 17.84
CA GLN A 240 29.39 -13.31 18.23
C GLN A 240 27.96 -13.14 18.80
N GLU A 241 27.72 -12.04 19.52
CA GLU A 241 26.44 -11.74 20.17
C GLU A 241 25.94 -12.90 21.08
N GLY A 242 26.86 -13.53 21.81
CA GLY A 242 26.55 -14.64 22.70
C GLY A 242 26.06 -15.90 21.98
N GLY A 243 26.47 -16.09 20.73
CA GLY A 243 26.08 -17.22 19.88
C GLY A 243 24.74 -17.06 19.17
N LEU A 244 24.01 -15.96 19.39
CA LEU A 244 22.70 -15.74 18.77
C LEU A 244 22.78 -15.19 17.35
N ARG A 245 23.84 -14.41 17.06
CA ARG A 245 24.02 -13.74 15.78
C ARG A 245 25.50 -13.65 15.44
N SER A 246 25.99 -14.60 14.65
CA SER A 246 27.39 -14.64 14.21
C SER A 246 27.72 -13.56 13.17
N GLY A 247 29.01 -13.24 13.06
CA GLY A 247 29.55 -12.29 12.09
C GLY A 247 30.19 -11.07 12.75
N THR A 248 31.15 -10.44 12.06
CA THR A 248 31.81 -9.21 12.54
C THR A 248 30.77 -8.12 12.78
N LEU A 249 30.90 -7.42 13.91
CA LEU A 249 30.00 -6.33 14.25
C LEU A 249 30.28 -5.10 13.38
N ASN A 250 29.20 -4.51 12.85
CA ASN A 250 29.26 -3.26 12.09
C ASN A 250 29.44 -2.08 13.06
N VAL A 251 30.65 -1.89 13.58
CA VAL A 251 30.99 -0.84 14.58
C VAL A 251 30.49 0.55 14.18
N PRO A 252 30.78 1.10 12.98
CA PRO A 252 30.26 2.41 12.59
C PRO A 252 28.72 2.43 12.57
N GLY A 253 28.09 1.39 12.03
CA GLY A 253 26.62 1.28 12.04
C GLY A 253 26.03 1.27 13.45
N ILE A 254 26.61 0.51 14.36
CA ILE A 254 26.19 0.37 15.76
C ILE A 254 26.31 1.70 16.51
N VAL A 255 27.44 2.40 16.35
CA VAL A 255 27.64 3.73 16.94
C VAL A 255 26.62 4.73 16.38
N GLY A 256 26.42 4.73 15.06
CA GLY A 256 25.43 5.59 14.42
C GLY A 256 24.01 5.29 14.90
N PHE A 257 23.68 4.02 15.14
CA PHE A 257 22.37 3.63 15.66
C PHE A 257 22.14 4.16 17.07
N ALA A 258 23.08 3.96 18.00
CA ALA A 258 22.96 4.52 19.34
C ALA A 258 22.81 6.04 19.31
N ARG A 259 23.65 6.73 18.53
CA ARG A 259 23.56 8.19 18.41
C ARG A 259 22.21 8.66 17.86
N ALA A 260 21.65 7.93 16.90
CA ALA A 260 20.37 8.25 16.31
C ALA A 260 19.23 8.12 17.34
N VAL A 261 19.25 7.07 18.15
CA VAL A 261 18.25 6.85 19.22
C VAL A 261 18.36 7.91 20.31
N GLU A 262 19.57 8.26 20.76
CA GLU A 262 19.78 9.34 21.73
C GLU A 262 19.14 10.66 21.28
N LEU A 263 19.42 11.07 20.04
CA LEU A 263 18.86 12.30 19.48
C LEU A 263 17.33 12.25 19.39
N CYS A 264 16.78 11.11 18.99
CA CYS A 264 15.32 10.93 18.96
C CYS A 264 14.71 11.05 20.36
N LEU A 265 15.36 10.53 21.41
CA LEU A 265 14.85 10.60 22.78
C LEU A 265 14.98 12.01 23.37
N ASP A 266 16.12 12.68 23.14
CA ASP A 266 16.37 14.06 23.59
C ASP A 266 15.34 15.04 23.01
N GLU A 267 14.96 14.83 21.74
CA GLU A 267 14.04 15.68 20.99
C GLU A 267 12.59 15.17 21.03
N LEU A 268 12.31 14.03 21.70
CA LEU A 268 11.03 13.33 21.60
C LEU A 268 9.80 14.22 21.90
N PRO A 269 9.76 15.01 23.00
CA PRO A 269 8.56 15.80 23.31
C PRO A 269 8.28 16.88 22.26
N SER A 270 9.31 17.59 21.80
CA SER A 270 9.16 18.68 20.82
C SER A 270 8.93 18.14 19.41
N GLU A 271 9.63 17.09 19.00
CA GLU A 271 9.45 16.46 17.69
C GLU A 271 8.07 15.80 17.57
N ARG A 272 7.59 15.10 18.62
CA ARG A 272 6.24 14.51 18.62
C ARG A 272 5.16 15.57 18.45
N ALA A 273 5.23 16.67 19.20
CA ALA A 273 4.26 17.77 19.10
C ALA A 273 4.30 18.45 17.72
N ARG A 274 5.51 18.75 17.22
CA ARG A 274 5.69 19.38 15.90
C ARG A 274 5.17 18.50 14.77
N LEU A 275 5.51 17.21 14.76
CA LEU A 275 5.05 16.28 13.73
C LEU A 275 3.53 16.11 13.75
N ALA A 276 2.93 16.05 14.94
CA ALA A 276 1.47 16.02 15.08
C ALA A 276 0.81 17.27 14.49
N ALA A 277 1.38 18.46 14.74
CA ALA A 277 0.88 19.72 14.19
C ALA A 277 1.00 19.76 12.65
N LEU A 278 2.15 19.35 12.09
CA LEU A 278 2.34 19.27 10.64
C LEU A 278 1.38 18.27 9.98
N ARG A 279 1.18 17.10 10.61
CA ARG A 279 0.21 16.09 10.16
C ARG A 279 -1.21 16.65 10.18
N GLN A 280 -1.59 17.35 11.24
CA GLN A 280 -2.90 17.98 11.37
C GLN A 280 -3.11 19.04 10.28
N ARG A 281 -2.11 19.90 10.05
CA ARG A 281 -2.11 20.89 8.97
C ARG A 281 -2.30 20.24 7.60
N LEU A 282 -1.53 19.18 7.31
CA LEU A 282 -1.64 18.43 6.06
C LEU A 282 -3.05 17.83 5.88
N TYR A 283 -3.59 17.21 6.93
CA TYR A 283 -4.91 16.62 6.90
C TYR A 283 -6.01 17.67 6.68
N ASP A 284 -6.02 18.75 7.44
CA ASP A 284 -7.03 19.81 7.33
C ASP A 284 -6.93 20.52 5.98
N GLY A 285 -5.71 20.81 5.51
CA GLY A 285 -5.49 21.42 4.20
C GLY A 285 -6.03 20.58 3.04
N LEU A 286 -5.80 19.26 3.08
CA LEU A 286 -6.35 18.34 2.08
C LEU A 286 -7.86 18.17 2.22
N ARG A 287 -8.36 17.96 3.43
CA ARG A 287 -9.79 17.76 3.70
C ARG A 287 -10.64 18.96 3.26
N ASN A 288 -10.11 20.18 3.40
CA ASN A 288 -10.83 21.40 3.02
C ASN A 288 -10.86 21.64 1.50
N ARG A 289 -9.98 20.99 0.72
CA ARG A 289 -9.85 21.20 -0.73
C ARG A 289 -10.30 19.99 -1.56
N VAL A 290 -10.22 18.79 -0.98
CA VAL A 290 -10.44 17.54 -1.69
C VAL A 290 -11.69 16.85 -1.13
N GLU A 291 -12.75 16.83 -1.93
CA GLU A 291 -13.96 16.06 -1.62
C GLU A 291 -13.68 14.56 -1.60
N LYS A 292 -14.56 13.77 -0.96
CA LYS A 292 -14.47 12.30 -0.89
C LYS A 292 -13.09 11.77 -0.46
N LEU A 293 -12.51 12.45 0.52
CA LEU A 293 -11.26 12.06 1.18
C LEU A 293 -11.58 11.18 2.40
N THR A 294 -10.91 10.04 2.52
CA THR A 294 -11.09 9.12 3.66
C THR A 294 -9.78 8.96 4.43
N LEU A 295 -9.82 9.07 5.75
CA LEU A 295 -8.70 8.75 6.63
C LEU A 295 -8.62 7.24 6.87
N ASN A 296 -7.46 6.66 6.61
CA ASN A 296 -7.20 5.24 6.83
C ASN A 296 -6.41 5.06 8.12
N GLY A 297 -6.94 4.27 9.05
CA GLY A 297 -6.40 4.08 10.39
C GLY A 297 -7.11 4.91 11.46
N PRO A 298 -6.59 4.94 12.70
CA PRO A 298 -7.30 5.53 13.81
C PRO A 298 -7.32 7.05 13.71
N VAL A 299 -8.18 7.68 14.52
CA VAL A 299 -8.26 9.14 14.65
C VAL A 299 -6.88 9.78 14.90
N LEU A 300 -6.72 11.04 14.49
CA LEU A 300 -5.45 11.76 14.64
C LEU A 300 -5.18 12.15 16.11
N ASP A 301 -6.22 12.39 16.88
CA ASP A 301 -6.18 12.77 18.30
C ASP A 301 -7.11 11.83 19.10
N PRO A 302 -6.68 11.29 20.25
CA PRO A 302 -5.39 11.51 20.93
C PRO A 302 -4.20 10.85 20.25
N LEU A 303 -2.98 11.35 20.56
CA LEU A 303 -1.71 10.85 20.03
C LEU A 303 -1.34 9.44 20.52
N ASP A 304 -2.17 8.83 21.34
CA ASP A 304 -1.97 7.48 21.86
C ASP A 304 -2.47 6.40 20.91
N PHE A 305 -3.32 6.76 19.93
CA PHE A 305 -3.82 5.83 18.92
C PHE A 305 -2.99 5.82 17.63
N ARG A 306 -2.25 6.89 17.33
CA ARG A 306 -1.56 7.06 16.05
C ARG A 306 -0.19 7.71 16.19
N LEU A 307 0.79 7.18 15.45
CA LEU A 307 2.10 7.83 15.28
C LEU A 307 1.95 9.29 14.79
N PRO A 308 2.71 10.24 15.37
CA PRO A 308 2.51 11.67 15.14
C PRO A 308 2.77 12.11 13.70
N GLY A 309 3.72 11.46 13.01
CA GLY A 309 4.07 11.76 11.62
C GLY A 309 3.40 10.87 10.57
N ASN A 310 2.43 10.03 10.95
CA ASN A 310 1.75 9.14 10.01
C ASN A 310 0.41 9.72 9.55
N LEU A 311 0.20 9.82 8.24
CA LEU A 311 -1.10 10.10 7.64
C LEU A 311 -1.32 9.18 6.44
N ASN A 312 -2.44 8.47 6.41
CA ASN A 312 -2.81 7.61 5.29
C ASN A 312 -4.21 7.98 4.83
N LEU A 313 -4.36 8.34 3.56
CA LEU A 313 -5.58 8.88 2.99
C LEU A 313 -5.95 8.14 1.70
N SER A 314 -7.24 7.84 1.53
CA SER A 314 -7.80 7.36 0.27
C SER A 314 -8.58 8.47 -0.45
N PHE A 315 -8.39 8.54 -1.77
CA PHE A 315 -8.94 9.56 -2.65
C PHE A 315 -9.93 8.89 -3.63
N ALA A 316 -11.23 8.97 -3.35
CA ALA A 316 -12.23 8.35 -4.22
C ALA A 316 -12.23 8.98 -5.63
N ASP A 317 -12.65 8.21 -6.63
CA ASP A 317 -12.78 8.62 -8.04
C ASP A 317 -11.45 9.08 -8.67
N VAL A 318 -10.32 8.56 -8.20
CA VAL A 318 -8.98 8.87 -8.73
C VAL A 318 -8.21 7.58 -8.98
N ASP A 319 -7.56 7.47 -10.13
CA ASP A 319 -6.59 6.41 -10.37
C ASP A 319 -5.29 6.70 -9.60
N GLY A 320 -4.91 5.80 -8.69
CA GLY A 320 -3.77 5.98 -7.79
C GLY A 320 -2.41 6.02 -8.49
N GLU A 321 -2.25 5.28 -9.59
CA GLU A 321 -1.00 5.30 -10.37
C GLU A 321 -0.84 6.64 -11.09
N ALA A 322 -1.91 7.13 -11.73
CA ALA A 322 -1.95 8.44 -12.34
C ALA A 322 -1.71 9.55 -11.32
N LEU A 323 -2.24 9.42 -10.11
CA LEU A 323 -1.99 10.35 -9.00
C LEU A 323 -0.50 10.40 -8.66
N MET A 324 0.14 9.25 -8.43
CA MET A 324 1.58 9.16 -8.17
C MET A 324 2.42 9.76 -9.30
N MET A 325 2.05 9.52 -10.56
CA MET A 325 2.74 10.08 -11.72
C MET A 325 2.65 11.60 -11.83
N LYS A 326 1.61 12.23 -11.27
CA LYS A 326 1.42 13.68 -11.25
C LYS A 326 2.18 14.37 -10.12
N MET A 327 2.58 13.64 -9.08
CA MET A 327 3.21 14.20 -7.87
C MET A 327 4.71 13.88 -7.79
N ARG A 328 5.43 13.90 -8.91
CA ARG A 328 6.86 13.48 -8.97
C ARG A 328 7.80 14.24 -8.02
N GLN A 329 7.44 15.47 -7.67
CA GLN A 329 8.19 16.30 -6.73
C GLN A 329 7.99 15.91 -5.25
N LEU A 330 6.94 15.14 -4.96
CA LEU A 330 6.56 14.71 -3.61
C LEU A 330 6.76 13.20 -3.48
N ALA A 331 7.79 12.81 -2.74
CA ALA A 331 8.03 11.40 -2.44
C ALA A 331 7.12 10.93 -1.30
N VAL A 332 6.12 10.12 -1.66
CA VAL A 332 5.17 9.44 -0.76
C VAL A 332 5.05 7.97 -1.17
N SER A 333 4.46 7.14 -0.31
CA SER A 333 4.11 5.76 -0.67
C SER A 333 2.64 5.65 -1.06
N SER A 334 2.30 4.74 -1.96
CA SER A 334 0.90 4.36 -2.24
C SER A 334 0.57 2.97 -1.69
N GLY A 335 -0.74 2.70 -1.50
CA GLY A 335 -1.24 1.36 -1.19
C GLY A 335 -1.24 0.41 -2.39
N SER A 336 -0.88 0.89 -3.58
CA SER A 336 -0.55 0.08 -4.76
C SER A 336 0.94 -0.26 -4.73
N ALA A 337 1.30 -1.55 -4.61
CA ALA A 337 2.69 -1.98 -4.51
C ALA A 337 3.47 -1.77 -5.83
N CYS A 338 3.88 -0.54 -6.15
CA CYS A 338 4.63 -0.24 -7.38
C CYS A 338 6.10 -0.68 -7.38
N THR A 339 6.50 -1.66 -6.56
CA THR A 339 7.90 -2.15 -6.47
C THR A 339 8.08 -3.66 -6.63
N SER A 340 7.00 -4.42 -6.80
CA SER A 340 7.05 -5.88 -7.03
C SER A 340 6.57 -6.26 -8.43
N ALA A 341 7.11 -7.36 -8.97
CA ALA A 341 6.74 -7.92 -10.28
C ALA A 341 5.25 -8.30 -10.41
N ASN A 342 4.51 -8.33 -9.29
CA ASN A 342 3.05 -8.32 -9.20
C ASN A 342 2.65 -7.25 -8.17
N PRO A 343 2.00 -6.15 -8.56
CA PRO A 343 1.53 -5.12 -7.63
C PRO A 343 0.27 -5.63 -6.92
N GLU A 344 0.45 -6.26 -5.76
CA GLU A 344 -0.68 -6.58 -4.89
C GLU A 344 -1.10 -5.33 -4.09
N PRO A 345 -2.40 -5.03 -3.97
CA PRO A 345 -2.88 -3.96 -3.10
C PRO A 345 -2.45 -4.15 -1.64
N SER A 346 -2.35 -3.07 -0.86
CA SER A 346 -1.96 -3.12 0.56
C SER A 346 -2.78 -4.17 1.33
N HIS A 347 -2.10 -5.13 1.95
CA HIS A 347 -2.75 -6.13 2.80
C HIS A 347 -3.29 -5.50 4.08
N VAL A 348 -2.65 -4.44 4.57
CA VAL A 348 -3.10 -3.68 5.74
C VAL A 348 -4.44 -3.01 5.44
N LEU A 349 -4.55 -2.23 4.36
CA LEU A 349 -5.79 -1.52 4.06
C LEU A 349 -6.95 -2.49 3.75
N ARG A 350 -6.66 -3.61 3.09
CA ARG A 350 -7.64 -4.70 2.88
C ARG A 350 -8.12 -5.30 4.21
N ALA A 351 -7.21 -5.56 5.15
CA ALA A 351 -7.58 -6.04 6.49
C ALA A 351 -8.41 -5.02 7.29
N LEU A 352 -8.33 -3.73 6.98
CA LEU A 352 -9.22 -2.73 7.57
C LEU A 352 -10.64 -2.74 6.95
N GLY A 353 -10.89 -3.54 5.92
CA GLY A 353 -12.14 -3.56 5.17
C GLY A 353 -12.32 -2.35 4.25
N ILE A 354 -11.22 -1.72 3.79
CA ILE A 354 -11.27 -0.65 2.79
C ILE A 354 -11.48 -1.28 1.40
N ASP A 355 -12.41 -0.70 0.65
CA ASP A 355 -12.73 -1.11 -0.73
C ASP A 355 -11.49 -1.10 -1.65
N GLU A 356 -11.38 -2.07 -2.56
CA GLU A 356 -10.19 -2.24 -3.41
C GLU A 356 -9.84 -1.00 -4.23
N ASP A 357 -10.84 -0.26 -4.74
CA ASP A 357 -10.60 0.95 -5.52
C ASP A 357 -9.97 2.04 -4.63
N LEU A 358 -10.44 2.16 -3.39
CA LEU A 358 -9.89 3.09 -2.40
C LEU A 358 -8.50 2.66 -1.90
N VAL A 359 -8.21 1.36 -1.84
CA VAL A 359 -6.87 0.86 -1.52
C VAL A 359 -5.87 1.28 -2.60
N ARG A 360 -6.24 1.13 -3.88
CA ARG A 360 -5.38 1.53 -5.02
C ARG A 360 -5.20 3.04 -5.08
N ALA A 361 -6.23 3.80 -4.70
CA ALA A 361 -6.22 5.26 -4.65
C ALA A 361 -5.80 5.82 -3.27
N SER A 362 -4.91 5.15 -2.55
CA SER A 362 -4.43 5.59 -1.23
C SER A 362 -2.99 6.11 -1.27
N LEU A 363 -2.71 7.12 -0.45
CA LEU A 363 -1.39 7.68 -0.21
C LEU A 363 -1.05 7.65 1.27
N ARG A 364 0.19 7.25 1.58
CA ARG A 364 0.79 7.35 2.91
C ARG A 364 1.84 8.45 2.91
N PHE A 365 1.59 9.46 3.74
CA PHE A 365 2.51 10.52 4.09
C PHE A 365 3.19 10.18 5.41
N GLY A 366 4.51 10.06 5.37
CA GLY A 366 5.39 9.90 6.52
C GLY A 366 6.21 11.16 6.76
N LEU A 367 5.75 12.02 7.66
CA LEU A 367 6.45 13.22 8.08
C LEU A 367 7.58 12.88 9.06
N GLY A 368 8.66 13.66 9.03
CA GLY A 368 9.83 13.47 9.88
C GLY A 368 10.55 14.77 10.26
N ARG A 369 11.67 14.62 10.98
CA ARG A 369 12.50 15.69 11.55
C ARG A 369 12.72 16.89 10.62
N PHE A 370 12.96 16.63 9.34
CA PHE A 370 13.36 17.65 8.39
C PHE A 370 12.23 18.23 7.54
N ASN A 371 10.99 17.76 7.73
CA ASN A 371 9.85 18.38 7.04
C ASN A 371 9.48 19.71 7.68
N THR A 372 9.14 20.71 6.88
CA THR A 372 8.72 22.05 7.34
C THR A 372 7.23 22.32 7.09
N GLU A 373 6.74 23.47 7.54
CA GLU A 373 5.37 23.92 7.21
C GLU A 373 5.23 24.22 5.72
N GLU A 374 6.27 24.77 5.10
CA GLU A 374 6.31 25.06 3.67
C GLU A 374 6.24 23.77 2.84
N ASP A 375 6.96 22.71 3.25
CA ASP A 375 6.84 21.39 2.63
C ASP A 375 5.39 20.88 2.65
N VAL A 376 4.71 21.07 3.79
CA VAL A 376 3.31 20.68 3.98
C VAL A 376 2.38 21.48 3.06
N ASP A 377 2.58 22.78 2.95
CA ASP A 377 1.76 23.64 2.09
C ASP A 377 1.93 23.28 0.61
N VAL A 378 3.16 23.04 0.17
CA VAL A 378 3.43 22.57 -1.19
C VAL A 378 2.82 21.19 -1.44
N ALA A 379 2.87 20.28 -0.46
CA ALA A 379 2.25 18.97 -0.57
C ALA A 379 0.71 19.06 -0.69
N ILE A 380 0.06 19.91 0.11
CA ILE A 380 -1.38 20.16 0.03
C ILE A 380 -1.76 20.65 -1.37
N GLU A 381 -1.06 21.66 -1.87
CA GLU A 381 -1.31 22.22 -3.21
C GLU A 381 -1.10 21.18 -4.31
N THR A 382 -0.01 20.43 -4.23
CA THR A 382 0.38 19.43 -5.22
C THR A 382 -0.66 18.30 -5.31
N VAL A 383 -1.07 17.75 -4.16
CA VAL A 383 -2.04 16.66 -4.09
C VAL A 383 -3.43 17.16 -4.52
N ALA A 384 -3.91 18.29 -3.98
CA ALA A 384 -5.23 18.83 -4.31
C ALA A 384 -5.37 19.09 -5.82
N THR A 385 -4.41 19.80 -6.42
CA THR A 385 -4.41 20.08 -7.86
C THR A 385 -4.35 18.80 -8.69
N ALA A 386 -3.56 17.80 -8.28
CA ALA A 386 -3.48 16.52 -8.99
C ALA A 386 -4.83 15.77 -8.95
N VAL A 387 -5.46 15.68 -7.78
CA VAL A 387 -6.75 15.02 -7.58
C VAL A 387 -7.85 15.72 -8.37
N GLU A 388 -7.96 17.05 -8.29
CA GLU A 388 -8.95 17.82 -9.04
C GLU A 388 -8.82 17.61 -10.56
N ARG A 389 -7.58 17.62 -11.06
CA ARG A 389 -7.32 17.41 -12.49
C ARG A 389 -7.70 15.99 -12.93
N LEU A 390 -7.36 14.98 -12.14
CA LEU A 390 -7.67 13.58 -12.47
C LEU A 390 -9.18 13.33 -12.43
N ARG A 391 -9.91 13.88 -11.47
CA ARG A 391 -11.37 13.79 -11.42
C ARG A 391 -12.05 14.47 -12.61
N ARG A 392 -11.56 15.65 -13.03
CA ARG A 392 -12.06 16.33 -14.25
C ARG A 392 -11.83 15.48 -15.50
N LEU A 393 -10.67 14.84 -15.62
CA LEU A 393 -10.36 13.94 -16.74
C LEU A 393 -11.26 12.70 -16.70
N GLY A 394 -11.43 12.06 -15.53
CA GLY A 394 -12.33 10.90 -15.37
C GLY A 394 -13.77 11.22 -15.73
N GLN A 395 -14.30 12.37 -15.29
CA GLN A 395 -15.64 12.83 -15.67
C GLN A 395 -15.76 13.13 -17.17
N SER A 396 -14.73 13.71 -17.78
CA SER A 396 -14.73 13.99 -19.23
C SER A 396 -14.70 12.69 -20.03
N SER A 397 -13.87 11.74 -19.62
CA SER A 397 -13.77 10.40 -20.22
C SER A 397 -15.06 9.61 -20.05
N GLN A 398 -15.69 9.61 -18.87
CA GLN A 398 -17.00 8.98 -18.67
C GLN A 398 -18.10 9.64 -19.50
N LYS A 399 -18.05 10.97 -19.68
CA LYS A 399 -18.99 11.69 -20.56
C LYS A 399 -18.75 11.36 -22.04
N LEU A 400 -17.50 11.18 -22.45
CA LEU A 400 -17.09 10.68 -23.77
C LEU A 400 -17.44 9.21 -23.96
N GLU A 401 -17.42 8.38 -22.93
CA GLU A 401 -17.75 6.95 -22.96
C GLU A 401 -19.28 6.73 -22.94
N LEU A 402 -20.02 7.57 -22.21
CA LEU A 402 -21.49 7.68 -22.34
C LEU A 402 -21.90 8.21 -23.71
N ALA A 403 -21.14 9.16 -24.28
CA ALA A 403 -21.35 9.64 -25.65
C ALA A 403 -20.90 8.59 -26.70
N SER A 404 -19.92 7.74 -26.40
CA SER A 404 -19.50 6.61 -27.25
C SER A 404 -20.48 5.43 -27.18
N LYS A 405 -21.43 5.43 -26.23
CA LYS A 405 -22.65 4.62 -26.27
C LYS A 405 -23.75 5.26 -27.14
N MET A 406 -23.40 6.09 -28.12
CA MET A 406 -24.30 6.59 -29.16
C MET A 406 -24.36 5.61 -30.34
N ALA A 407 -25.01 4.47 -30.07
CA ALA A 407 -25.30 3.41 -31.04
C ALA A 407 -25.93 3.94 -32.33
N VAL A 408 -25.69 3.21 -33.44
CA VAL A 408 -26.59 3.26 -34.59
C VAL A 408 -27.97 2.82 -34.11
N THR A 409 -28.98 3.66 -34.30
CA THR A 409 -30.36 3.38 -33.87
C THR A 409 -31.21 2.96 -35.06
N LEU A 410 -32.10 1.99 -34.85
CA LEU A 410 -33.11 1.57 -35.84
C LEU A 410 -34.48 2.08 -35.38
N SER A 411 -35.18 2.84 -36.23
CA SER A 411 -36.53 3.32 -35.91
C SER A 411 -37.54 2.16 -35.81
N GLU A 412 -38.66 2.39 -35.13
CA GLU A 412 -39.74 1.40 -35.03
C GLU A 412 -40.34 1.03 -36.40
N LYS A 413 -40.42 2.00 -37.32
CA LYS A 413 -40.90 1.77 -38.70
C LYS A 413 -39.93 0.91 -39.49
N ALA A 414 -38.64 1.21 -39.40
CA ALA A 414 -37.60 0.43 -40.06
C ALA A 414 -37.52 -1.00 -39.49
N ALA A 415 -37.63 -1.17 -38.18
CA ALA A 415 -37.67 -2.49 -37.56
C ALA A 415 -38.90 -3.31 -37.99
N SER A 416 -40.06 -2.67 -38.11
CA SER A 416 -41.29 -3.33 -38.59
C SER A 416 -41.12 -3.81 -40.05
N GLU A 417 -40.53 -2.98 -40.90
CA GLU A 417 -40.27 -3.36 -42.29
C GLU A 417 -39.22 -4.48 -42.40
N VAL A 418 -38.16 -4.43 -41.58
CA VAL A 418 -37.15 -5.50 -41.53
C VAL A 418 -37.80 -6.85 -41.19
N LYS A 419 -38.67 -6.89 -40.18
CA LYS A 419 -39.41 -8.12 -39.82
C LYS A 419 -40.30 -8.60 -40.96
N ARG A 420 -41.01 -7.69 -41.63
CA ARG A 420 -41.82 -8.01 -42.82
C ARG A 420 -40.98 -8.64 -43.93
N ILE A 421 -39.79 -8.10 -44.20
CA ILE A 421 -38.87 -8.64 -45.22
C ILE A 421 -38.39 -10.04 -44.85
N ILE A 422 -38.04 -10.27 -43.57
CA ILE A 422 -37.62 -11.58 -43.07
C ILE A 422 -38.73 -12.62 -43.25
N GLU A 423 -39.98 -12.28 -42.91
CA GLU A 423 -41.14 -13.17 -43.07
C GLU A 423 -41.47 -13.46 -44.55
N GLU A 424 -41.51 -12.43 -45.40
CA GLU A 424 -41.85 -12.58 -46.82
C GLU A 424 -40.81 -13.39 -47.59
N GLN A 425 -39.53 -13.22 -47.26
CA GLN A 425 -38.43 -13.95 -47.90
C GLN A 425 -38.14 -15.31 -47.24
N LYS A 426 -38.88 -15.68 -46.18
CA LYS A 426 -38.68 -16.90 -45.38
C LYS A 426 -37.23 -17.08 -44.93
N LEU A 427 -36.63 -15.99 -44.43
CA LEU A 427 -35.28 -16.01 -43.87
C LEU A 427 -35.30 -16.71 -42.50
N ASP A 428 -34.17 -17.32 -42.12
CA ASP A 428 -34.07 -18.13 -40.89
C ASP A 428 -34.20 -17.25 -39.62
N ASP A 429 -34.69 -17.83 -38.53
CA ASP A 429 -34.92 -17.15 -37.23
C ASP A 429 -33.66 -16.49 -36.62
N GLY A 430 -32.45 -16.87 -37.08
CA GLY A 430 -31.18 -16.30 -36.64
C GLY A 430 -30.64 -15.14 -37.49
N THR A 431 -31.44 -14.64 -38.45
CA THR A 431 -30.99 -13.60 -39.39
C THR A 431 -30.78 -12.26 -38.69
N VAL A 432 -29.62 -11.64 -38.89
CA VAL A 432 -29.27 -10.32 -38.36
C VAL A 432 -29.29 -9.26 -39.47
N LEU A 433 -29.66 -8.03 -39.11
CA LEU A 433 -29.56 -6.87 -39.98
C LEU A 433 -28.12 -6.32 -39.94
N ARG A 434 -27.40 -6.38 -41.05
CA ARG A 434 -26.05 -5.81 -41.16
C ARG A 434 -26.12 -4.41 -41.74
N VAL A 435 -25.59 -3.44 -41.00
CA VAL A 435 -25.45 -2.05 -41.44
C VAL A 435 -23.97 -1.70 -41.52
N GLY A 436 -23.55 -1.03 -42.58
CA GLY A 436 -22.15 -0.71 -42.80
C GLY A 436 -21.92 0.43 -43.77
N VAL A 437 -20.66 0.74 -44.01
CA VAL A 437 -20.19 1.73 -44.96
C VAL A 437 -19.18 1.09 -45.89
N ALA A 438 -19.43 1.21 -47.20
CA ALA A 438 -18.50 0.79 -48.23
C ALA A 438 -17.85 2.01 -48.90
N GLY A 439 -16.58 1.88 -49.29
CA GLY A 439 -15.93 2.86 -50.15
C GLY A 439 -16.53 2.80 -51.57
N GLY A 440 -17.05 3.92 -52.05
CA GLY A 440 -17.76 3.98 -53.33
C GLY A 440 -18.90 5.01 -53.34
N GLY A 441 -19.46 5.27 -54.53
CA GLY A 441 -20.53 6.25 -54.74
C GLY A 441 -20.02 7.66 -55.07
N CYS A 442 -20.95 8.56 -55.45
CA CYS A 442 -20.64 9.89 -55.97
C CYS A 442 -19.96 10.84 -54.95
N SER A 443 -19.91 10.46 -53.67
CA SER A 443 -19.43 11.29 -52.55
C SER A 443 -18.36 10.61 -51.68
N GLY A 444 -17.83 9.45 -52.10
CA GLY A 444 -16.72 8.75 -51.45
C GLY A 444 -17.13 7.54 -50.61
N PHE A 445 -18.20 7.64 -49.84
CA PHE A 445 -18.75 6.54 -49.04
C PHE A 445 -20.23 6.27 -49.36
N GLN A 446 -20.63 5.00 -49.28
CA GLN A 446 -22.01 4.56 -49.50
C GLN A 446 -22.49 3.72 -48.32
N TYR A 447 -23.72 3.95 -47.86
CA TYR A 447 -24.36 3.12 -46.85
C TYR A 447 -24.70 1.74 -47.43
N SER A 448 -24.45 0.69 -46.66
CA SER A 448 -24.84 -0.68 -46.99
C SER A 448 -25.78 -1.23 -45.93
N LEU A 449 -26.86 -1.86 -46.39
CA LEU A 449 -27.82 -2.56 -45.55
C LEU A 449 -28.07 -3.95 -46.15
N GLY A 450 -27.98 -5.00 -45.34
CA GLY A 450 -28.15 -6.37 -45.78
C GLY A 450 -28.57 -7.31 -44.65
N PHE A 451 -28.87 -8.55 -45.01
CA PHE A 451 -29.22 -9.61 -44.06
C PHE A 451 -28.12 -10.66 -44.05
N ASP A 452 -27.75 -11.11 -42.85
CA ASP A 452 -26.69 -12.09 -42.65
C ASP A 452 -27.13 -13.16 -41.66
N LYS A 453 -26.55 -14.35 -41.74
CA LYS A 453 -26.87 -15.47 -40.83
C LYS A 453 -25.89 -15.59 -39.67
N GLU A 454 -24.73 -14.94 -39.78
CA GLU A 454 -23.65 -15.01 -38.82
C GLU A 454 -23.10 -13.61 -38.51
N TYR A 455 -22.62 -13.43 -37.29
CA TYR A 455 -21.86 -12.25 -36.88
C TYR A 455 -20.69 -12.68 -36.00
N ASP A 456 -19.63 -11.88 -36.00
CA ASP A 456 -18.43 -12.13 -35.19
C ASP A 456 -18.28 -11.01 -34.16
N GLU A 457 -18.44 -11.32 -32.87
CA GLU A 457 -18.29 -10.37 -31.75
C GLU A 457 -16.93 -9.66 -31.72
N LYS A 458 -15.90 -10.25 -32.34
CA LYS A 458 -14.57 -9.64 -32.44
C LYS A 458 -14.54 -8.51 -33.46
N THR A 459 -15.29 -8.61 -34.55
CA THR A 459 -15.27 -7.62 -35.64
C THR A 459 -16.52 -6.76 -35.74
N ASP A 460 -17.63 -7.19 -35.15
CA ASP A 460 -18.92 -6.53 -35.20
C ASP A 460 -19.32 -5.95 -33.83
N ALA A 461 -20.05 -4.85 -33.84
CA ALA A 461 -20.81 -4.31 -32.72
C ALA A 461 -22.29 -4.70 -32.90
N LYS A 462 -22.87 -5.32 -31.86
CA LYS A 462 -24.25 -5.80 -31.86
C LYS A 462 -25.17 -4.86 -31.10
N TYR A 463 -26.34 -4.60 -31.68
CA TYR A 463 -27.40 -3.78 -31.12
C TYR A 463 -28.74 -4.49 -31.29
N ASP A 464 -29.63 -4.38 -30.31
CA ASP A 464 -30.98 -4.95 -30.40
C ASP A 464 -32.00 -3.81 -30.32
N TRP A 465 -32.76 -3.63 -31.41
CA TRP A 465 -33.74 -2.55 -31.54
C TRP A 465 -35.09 -3.10 -31.96
N HIS A 466 -36.12 -2.85 -31.14
CA HIS A 466 -37.50 -3.26 -31.43
C HIS A 466 -37.66 -4.75 -31.81
N GLY A 467 -36.81 -5.64 -31.27
CA GLY A 467 -36.82 -7.07 -31.58
C GLY A 467 -36.17 -7.45 -32.91
N VAL A 468 -35.33 -6.57 -33.48
CA VAL A 468 -34.41 -6.86 -34.59
C VAL A 468 -32.99 -6.78 -34.06
N THR A 469 -32.22 -7.84 -34.28
CA THR A 469 -30.77 -7.83 -34.01
C THR A 469 -30.04 -7.17 -35.19
N MET A 470 -29.34 -6.08 -34.90
CA MET A 470 -28.55 -5.32 -35.85
C MET A 470 -27.06 -5.43 -35.52
N VAL A 471 -26.23 -5.61 -36.53
CA VAL A 471 -24.78 -5.68 -36.40
C VAL A 471 -24.10 -4.66 -37.32
N VAL A 472 -23.06 -4.03 -36.81
CA VAL A 472 -22.26 -3.03 -37.54
C VAL A 472 -20.80 -3.40 -37.39
N ASP A 473 -20.08 -3.56 -38.50
CA ASP A 473 -18.64 -3.83 -38.39
C ASP A 473 -17.94 -2.64 -37.71
N LYS A 474 -16.95 -2.93 -36.86
CA LYS A 474 -16.30 -1.92 -36.01
C LYS A 474 -15.60 -0.82 -36.82
N LYS A 475 -15.26 -1.04 -38.10
CA LYS A 475 -14.69 0.00 -38.96
C LYS A 475 -15.78 0.94 -39.47
N SER A 476 -16.92 0.41 -39.90
CA SER A 476 -18.08 1.20 -40.29
C SER A 476 -18.69 1.98 -39.12
N ALA A 477 -18.64 1.43 -37.90
CA ALA A 477 -19.14 2.10 -36.70
C ALA A 477 -18.51 3.50 -36.49
N LEU A 478 -17.24 3.69 -36.89
CA LEU A 478 -16.55 4.98 -36.83
C LEU A 478 -17.21 6.08 -37.69
N TYR A 479 -17.95 5.69 -38.72
CA TYR A 479 -18.62 6.61 -39.64
C TYR A 479 -20.12 6.75 -39.37
N LEU A 480 -20.69 5.80 -38.62
CA LEU A 480 -22.13 5.67 -38.40
C LEU A 480 -22.54 6.06 -36.97
N ASP A 481 -21.62 6.50 -36.13
CA ASP A 481 -21.89 6.89 -34.75
C ASP A 481 -23.06 7.90 -34.64
N GLY A 482 -24.07 7.61 -33.82
CA GLY A 482 -25.29 8.43 -33.72
C GLY A 482 -26.22 8.44 -34.94
N THR A 483 -25.99 7.59 -35.95
CA THR A 483 -26.86 7.49 -37.14
C THR A 483 -28.20 6.84 -36.82
N VAL A 484 -29.29 7.41 -37.35
CA VAL A 484 -30.63 6.80 -37.30
C VAL A 484 -30.94 6.14 -38.65
N VAL A 485 -31.25 4.85 -38.62
CA VAL A 485 -31.78 4.09 -39.76
C VAL A 485 -33.31 4.10 -39.65
N ASP A 486 -33.97 4.75 -40.62
CA ASP A 486 -35.43 4.83 -40.71
C ASP A 486 -35.94 4.23 -42.02
N PHE A 487 -37.25 4.08 -42.15
CA PHE A 487 -37.91 3.61 -43.37
C PHE A 487 -38.94 4.62 -43.85
N TYR A 488 -38.73 5.12 -45.06
CA TYR A 488 -39.62 6.06 -45.71
C TYR A 488 -40.54 5.31 -46.68
N ASP A 489 -41.85 5.49 -46.50
CA ASP A 489 -42.90 4.93 -47.35
C ASP A 489 -43.79 6.07 -47.86
N GLY A 490 -43.37 6.69 -48.96
CA GLY A 490 -44.07 7.79 -49.61
C GLY A 490 -44.40 7.49 -51.07
N LEU A 491 -45.31 8.28 -51.67
CA LEU A 491 -45.82 8.07 -53.02
C LEU A 491 -44.74 8.09 -54.13
N GLU A 492 -43.61 8.74 -53.89
CA GLU A 492 -42.53 8.91 -54.88
C GLU A 492 -41.32 7.97 -54.68
N LYS A 493 -41.12 7.45 -53.45
CA LYS A 493 -40.00 6.57 -53.11
C LYS A 493 -40.31 5.76 -51.86
N ARG A 494 -39.97 4.47 -51.89
CA ARG A 494 -40.03 3.55 -50.74
C ARG A 494 -38.65 2.96 -50.48
N GLY A 495 -38.16 3.02 -49.25
CA GLY A 495 -36.88 2.43 -48.88
C GLY A 495 -36.29 2.94 -47.57
N PHE A 496 -35.21 2.30 -47.13
CA PHE A 496 -34.46 2.70 -45.95
C PHE A 496 -33.71 4.03 -46.16
N THR A 497 -33.71 4.86 -45.13
CA THR A 497 -33.06 6.16 -45.09
C THR A 497 -32.11 6.24 -43.90
N PHE A 498 -31.02 6.98 -44.07
CA PHE A 498 -29.98 7.14 -43.05
C PHE A 498 -29.86 8.61 -42.68
N GLU A 499 -30.16 8.94 -41.43
CA GLU A 499 -29.88 10.25 -40.85
C GLU A 499 -28.56 10.17 -40.09
N ASN A 500 -27.47 10.47 -40.79
CA ASN A 500 -26.12 10.40 -40.22
C ASN A 500 -25.62 11.80 -39.84
N PRO A 501 -25.46 12.11 -38.53
CA PRO A 501 -24.95 13.41 -38.09
C PRO A 501 -23.49 13.66 -38.47
N ASN A 502 -22.74 12.61 -38.84
CA ASN A 502 -21.34 12.71 -39.24
C ASN A 502 -21.14 13.03 -40.73
N ALA A 503 -22.21 13.05 -41.53
CA ALA A 503 -22.09 13.36 -42.95
C ALA A 503 -21.88 14.87 -43.19
N THR A 504 -20.74 15.26 -43.74
CA THR A 504 -20.44 16.66 -44.10
C THR A 504 -21.12 17.08 -45.40
N LYS A 505 -21.36 16.14 -46.32
CA LYS A 505 -22.16 16.31 -47.55
C LYS A 505 -22.90 15.01 -47.87
N SER A 506 -24.15 15.12 -48.29
CA SER A 506 -24.98 13.98 -48.69
C SER A 506 -25.42 14.11 -50.15
N CYS A 507 -25.41 13.01 -50.90
CA CYS A 507 -25.93 12.97 -52.27
C CYS A 507 -27.46 13.13 -52.27
N GLY A 508 -28.02 13.76 -53.31
CA GLY A 508 -29.47 13.98 -53.42
C GLY A 508 -30.33 12.71 -53.44
N CYS A 509 -29.73 11.53 -53.69
CA CYS A 509 -30.42 10.24 -53.58
C CYS A 509 -30.44 9.64 -52.16
N GLY A 510 -29.70 10.22 -51.21
CA GLY A 510 -29.64 9.83 -49.79
C GLY A 510 -28.82 8.58 -49.48
N SER A 511 -28.17 7.95 -50.47
CA SER A 511 -27.46 6.66 -50.29
C SER A 511 -25.94 6.79 -50.15
N SER A 512 -25.37 7.94 -50.47
CA SER A 512 -23.92 8.19 -50.35
C SER A 512 -23.64 9.53 -49.65
N PHE A 513 -22.49 9.58 -48.98
CA PHE A 513 -22.07 10.71 -48.15
C PHE A 513 -20.55 10.88 -48.15
N SER A 514 -20.11 12.04 -47.70
CA SER A 514 -18.71 12.31 -47.32
C SER A 514 -18.65 12.45 -45.80
N ALA A 515 -17.69 11.79 -45.17
CA ALA A 515 -17.41 11.87 -43.73
C ALA A 515 -16.26 12.84 -43.48
#